data_AF-A0A1D3K1R1-F1
#
_entry.id   AF-A0A1D3K1R1-F1
#
_cell.length_a   1.000
_cell.length_b   1.000
_cell.length_c   1.000
_cell.angle_alpha   90.00
_cell.angle_beta   90.00
_cell.angle_gamma   90.00
#
_symmetry.space_group_name_H-M   'P 1'
#
loop_
_entity.id
_entity.type
_entity.pdbx_description
1 polymer ?
#
loop_
_entity_poly.entity_id
_entity_poly.type
_entity_poly.pdbx_seq_one_letter_code
_entity_poly.pdbx_strand_id
1 'polypeptide(L)'
;MLWTTKLSDDAAHFVLSSDAEALTHYCGATAFSQPRDFYTDSPYQRPSRPQDVTDSIISSCLTSEQLSHSQHLLAQRLLLNIYEQDLVFLPKPPMALDLKVFKDFYDPLHAASGKKIRPLLEHYLYNWLKEEVHINGPWCLDAFVAHTDKVLDDVARSDSTLHEVLTTSRHPERAARFFMTQCAGDFLSEASAMARNVLGNSGVYTSELFKILIDEYGYGIDKKKHSTIFEDMLKDMDMSPHVHHYWQFYTPASLSLTNYFHYVSANHGELFRYIGAMYYTEATLALTTQHQSRAIKTIFNGTVSTEYFDEHSHIDVHHGRMALQRLILPMIKQFGNAIIPDLIRGFEEFRLLQDIADEELYAHIKWHDELDEHRAQASALQGRKPVDLTITEPEHELSVLHTHPNDELFWVESGELDFVASPELSVRLKAGEGVVIPKGMLHGTRIVSPSCTYTVTAI
;
A
#
# COMPACT_ATOMS: atom_id res chain seq x y z
N MET A 1 25.22 10.52 31.94
CA MET A 1 25.47 9.57 33.04
C MET A 1 24.74 8.28 32.68
N LEU A 2 25.49 7.28 32.21
CA LEU A 2 24.96 6.01 31.72
C LEU A 2 24.46 5.19 32.93
N TRP A 3 23.15 4.92 32.98
CA TRP A 3 22.59 4.00 33.95
C TRP A 3 22.75 2.58 33.42
N THR A 4 23.79 1.89 33.89
CA THR A 4 23.90 0.43 33.79
C THR A 4 23.06 -0.20 34.90
N THR A 5 21.86 -0.66 34.57
CA THR A 5 21.08 -1.54 35.43
C THR A 5 21.73 -2.91 35.44
N LYS A 6 22.19 -3.36 36.62
CA LYS A 6 22.59 -4.75 36.84
C LYS A 6 21.35 -5.63 36.64
N LEU A 7 21.38 -6.45 35.60
CA LEU A 7 20.43 -7.55 35.42
C LEU A 7 20.59 -8.52 36.60
N SER A 8 19.49 -8.83 37.28
CA SER A 8 19.41 -9.93 38.23
C SER A 8 19.40 -11.25 37.46
N ASP A 9 20.24 -12.20 37.87
CA ASP A 9 20.44 -13.53 37.25
C ASP A 9 19.24 -14.51 37.39
N ASP A 10 18.01 -14.01 37.60
CA ASP A 10 16.77 -14.82 37.63
C ASP A 10 15.78 -14.37 36.54
N ALA A 11 16.29 -14.14 35.32
CA ALA A 11 15.42 -14.03 34.16
C ALA A 11 14.97 -15.45 33.76
N ALA A 12 13.69 -15.76 33.96
CA ALA A 12 13.07 -16.89 33.29
C ALA A 12 13.40 -16.79 31.79
N HIS A 13 14.12 -17.79 31.26
CA HIS A 13 14.38 -17.89 29.83
C HIS A 13 13.03 -17.93 29.11
N PHE A 14 12.54 -16.78 28.64
CA PHE A 14 11.45 -16.70 27.70
C PHE A 14 11.99 -17.30 26.40
N VAL A 15 11.70 -18.58 26.18
CA VAL A 15 11.95 -19.23 24.90
C VAL A 15 10.94 -18.63 23.93
N LEU A 16 11.40 -17.76 23.04
CA LEU A 16 10.58 -17.24 21.95
C LEU A 16 10.13 -18.41 21.08
N SER A 17 8.90 -18.34 20.56
CA SER A 17 8.48 -19.30 19.55
C SER A 17 9.40 -19.17 18.35
N SER A 18 9.58 -20.27 17.60
CA SER A 18 10.45 -20.23 16.41
C SER A 18 9.98 -19.19 15.36
N ASP A 19 8.71 -18.78 15.42
CA ASP A 19 8.12 -17.77 14.55
C ASP A 19 8.42 -16.35 15.04
N ALA A 20 8.38 -16.11 16.36
CA ALA A 20 8.78 -14.83 16.96
C ALA A 20 10.29 -14.56 16.75
N GLU A 21 11.13 -15.59 16.80
CA GLU A 21 12.55 -15.48 16.43
C GLU A 21 12.72 -15.08 14.95
N ALA A 22 11.94 -15.68 14.05
CA ALA A 22 11.98 -15.36 12.63
C ALA A 22 11.48 -13.94 12.34
N LEU A 23 10.42 -13.51 13.02
CA LEU A 23 9.90 -12.14 12.94
C LEU A 23 10.96 -11.14 13.40
N THR A 24 11.57 -11.37 14.56
CA THR A 24 12.63 -10.51 15.10
C THR A 24 13.83 -10.43 14.16
N HIS A 25 14.29 -11.58 13.64
CA HIS A 25 15.40 -11.63 12.69
C HIS A 25 15.07 -10.88 11.39
N TYR A 26 13.86 -11.06 10.85
CA TYR A 26 13.44 -10.43 9.61
C TYR A 26 13.35 -8.90 9.76
N CYS A 27 12.68 -8.41 10.81
CA CYS A 27 12.52 -6.99 11.10
C CYS A 27 13.83 -6.29 11.48
N GLY A 28 14.82 -7.04 11.98
CA GLY A 28 16.13 -6.51 12.39
C GLY A 28 17.09 -6.15 11.25
N ALA A 29 16.72 -6.40 9.99
CA ALA A 29 17.58 -6.07 8.85
C ALA A 29 17.83 -4.56 8.72
N THR A 30 19.06 -4.19 8.35
CA THR A 30 19.43 -2.78 8.13
C THR A 30 18.59 -2.10 7.05
N ALA A 31 18.10 -2.86 6.07
CA ALA A 31 17.16 -2.38 5.07
C ALA A 31 15.88 -1.79 5.68
N PHE A 32 15.45 -2.26 6.86
CA PHE A 32 14.15 -1.92 7.48
C PHE A 32 14.27 -0.96 8.67
N SER A 33 15.49 -0.50 8.97
CA SER A 33 15.77 0.38 10.09
C SER A 33 15.24 1.80 9.87
N GLN A 34 15.33 2.61 10.93
CA GLN A 34 15.01 4.03 10.87
C GLN A 34 15.87 4.73 9.80
N PRO A 35 15.26 5.43 8.82
CA PRO A 35 15.96 6.16 7.78
C PRO A 35 16.42 7.53 8.31
N ARG A 36 17.24 8.22 7.51
CA ARG A 36 17.68 9.60 7.80
C ARG A 36 16.76 10.67 7.23
N ASP A 37 15.90 10.28 6.30
CA ASP A 37 14.98 11.16 5.59
C ASP A 37 13.63 10.45 5.39
N PHE A 38 12.58 11.20 5.03
CA PHE A 38 11.27 10.64 4.72
C PHE A 38 11.27 9.91 3.36
N TYR A 39 12.15 10.34 2.46
CA TYR A 39 12.33 9.74 1.15
C TYR A 39 13.41 8.68 1.17
N THR A 40 13.22 7.62 0.39
CA THR A 40 14.25 6.60 0.22
C THR A 40 15.18 6.96 -0.93
N ASP A 41 16.47 6.67 -0.75
CA ASP A 41 17.54 6.88 -1.72
C ASP A 41 18.06 5.56 -2.33
N SER A 42 17.31 4.48 -2.09
CA SER A 42 17.63 3.14 -2.56
C SER A 42 16.36 2.28 -2.64
N PRO A 43 16.21 1.44 -3.68
CA PRO A 43 15.10 0.48 -3.74
C PRO A 43 15.11 -0.56 -2.61
N TYR A 44 16.23 -0.68 -1.89
CA TYR A 44 16.43 -1.65 -0.82
C TYR A 44 16.15 -1.06 0.57
N GLN A 45 15.98 0.27 0.70
CA GLN A 45 15.68 0.91 1.98
C GLN A 45 14.17 0.94 2.20
N ARG A 46 13.66 0.10 3.11
CA ARG A 46 12.23 -0.10 3.40
C ARG A 46 11.88 0.03 4.88
N PRO A 47 11.99 1.23 5.46
CA PRO A 47 11.73 1.48 6.87
C PRO A 47 10.40 0.89 7.32
N SER A 48 10.44 0.03 8.33
CA SER A 48 9.25 -0.70 8.78
C SER A 48 8.86 -0.39 10.22
N ARG A 49 9.62 0.44 10.97
CA ARG A 49 9.45 0.67 12.42
C ARG A 49 9.56 -0.64 13.24
N PRO A 50 10.72 -1.32 13.20
CA PRO A 50 10.89 -2.58 13.95
C PRO A 50 10.64 -2.45 15.46
N GLN A 51 10.72 -1.24 16.02
CA GLN A 51 10.37 -0.94 17.41
C GLN A 51 8.88 -1.15 17.74
N ASP A 52 7.99 -1.12 16.74
CA ASP A 52 6.55 -1.29 16.93
C ASP A 52 6.11 -2.75 16.75
N VAL A 53 7.05 -3.66 16.46
CA VAL A 53 6.76 -5.07 16.21
C VAL A 53 6.34 -5.77 17.49
N THR A 54 5.15 -6.37 17.45
CA THR A 54 4.58 -7.19 18.53
C THR A 54 4.18 -8.56 17.99
N ASP A 55 4.26 -9.61 18.83
CA ASP A 55 3.88 -10.98 18.44
C ASP A 55 2.43 -11.11 17.95
N SER A 56 1.57 -10.13 18.25
CA SER A 56 0.18 -10.12 17.79
C SER A 56 0.05 -10.21 16.27
N ILE A 57 0.96 -9.61 15.49
CA ILE A 57 0.87 -9.64 14.02
C ILE A 57 1.14 -11.04 13.43
N ILE A 58 1.62 -11.99 14.24
CA ILE A 58 1.81 -13.39 13.87
C ILE A 58 0.96 -14.37 14.69
N SER A 59 0.17 -13.88 15.65
CA SER A 59 -0.61 -14.72 16.57
C SER A 59 -2.11 -14.42 16.59
N SER A 60 -2.57 -13.40 15.86
CA SER A 60 -3.99 -13.01 15.81
C SER A 60 -4.46 -12.73 14.38
N CYS A 61 -5.66 -12.17 14.24
CA CYS A 61 -6.19 -11.63 12.99
C CYS A 61 -6.64 -10.19 13.19
N LEU A 62 -6.54 -9.38 12.14
CA LEU A 62 -7.25 -8.11 12.09
C LEU A 62 -8.77 -8.33 12.01
N THR A 63 -9.51 -7.29 12.36
CA THR A 63 -10.92 -7.09 11.96
C THR A 63 -11.03 -5.85 11.08
N SER A 64 -12.15 -5.69 10.39
CA SER A 64 -12.44 -4.50 9.56
C SER A 64 -12.35 -3.18 10.36
N GLU A 65 -12.64 -3.20 11.66
CA GLU A 65 -12.53 -2.03 12.54
C GLU A 65 -11.07 -1.59 12.84
N GLN A 66 -10.12 -2.50 12.64
CA GLN A 66 -8.71 -2.32 13.01
C GLN A 66 -7.81 -1.84 11.87
N LEU A 67 -8.37 -1.57 10.68
CA LEU A 67 -7.57 -1.20 9.49
C LEU A 67 -6.83 0.14 9.64
N SER A 68 -7.21 0.99 10.59
CA SER A 68 -6.52 2.24 10.93
C SER A 68 -5.32 2.06 11.88
N HIS A 69 -5.16 0.88 12.50
CA HIS A 69 -4.15 0.64 13.51
C HIS A 69 -2.73 0.66 12.92
N SER A 70 -1.75 1.09 13.71
CA SER A 70 -0.33 1.08 13.30
C SER A 70 0.17 -0.31 12.92
N GLN A 71 -0.35 -1.35 13.58
CA GLN A 71 0.00 -2.75 13.29
C GLN A 71 -0.46 -3.20 11.90
N HIS A 72 -1.56 -2.65 11.37
CA HIS A 72 -1.98 -2.92 9.99
C HIS A 72 -0.93 -2.40 9.01
N LEU A 73 -0.53 -1.13 9.12
CA LEU A 73 0.51 -0.53 8.28
C LEU A 73 1.86 -1.26 8.41
N LEU A 74 2.28 -1.57 9.63
CA LEU A 74 3.50 -2.35 9.87
C LEU A 74 3.44 -3.70 9.16
N ALA A 75 2.37 -4.47 9.34
CA ALA A 75 2.24 -5.78 8.73
C ALA A 75 2.19 -5.70 7.19
N GLN A 76 1.51 -4.70 6.63
CA GLN A 76 1.49 -4.46 5.17
C GLN A 76 2.89 -4.14 4.62
N ARG A 77 3.66 -3.28 5.30
CA ARG A 77 5.06 -2.96 4.94
C ARG A 77 5.95 -4.21 4.97
N LEU A 78 5.86 -5.00 6.03
CA LEU A 78 6.63 -6.24 6.16
C LEU A 78 6.25 -7.24 5.06
N LEU A 79 4.95 -7.41 4.81
CA LEU A 79 4.46 -8.36 3.81
C LEU A 79 4.91 -7.98 2.40
N LEU A 80 4.84 -6.69 2.03
CA LEU A 80 5.32 -6.22 0.72
C LEU A 80 6.82 -6.47 0.56
N ASN A 81 7.62 -6.18 1.60
CA ASN A 81 9.05 -6.47 1.59
C ASN A 81 9.33 -7.96 1.33
N ILE A 82 8.55 -8.87 1.94
CA ILE A 82 8.73 -10.31 1.75
C ILE A 82 8.44 -10.70 0.29
N TYR A 83 7.36 -10.18 -0.30
CA TYR A 83 7.01 -10.49 -1.68
C TYR A 83 8.04 -9.94 -2.66
N GLU A 84 8.51 -8.72 -2.43
CA GLU A 84 9.44 -8.02 -3.30
C GLU A 84 10.89 -8.55 -3.22
N GLN A 85 11.22 -9.39 -2.23
CA GLN A 85 12.47 -10.16 -2.26
C GLN A 85 12.52 -11.21 -3.38
N ASP A 86 11.39 -11.55 -4.00
CA ASP A 86 11.36 -12.38 -5.22
C ASP A 86 11.39 -11.52 -6.52
N LEU A 87 11.35 -10.19 -6.42
CA LEU A 87 11.43 -9.25 -7.55
C LEU A 87 12.83 -8.66 -7.69
N VAL A 88 13.19 -8.23 -8.91
CA VAL A 88 14.52 -7.66 -9.19
C VAL A 88 14.45 -6.14 -9.26
N PHE A 89 15.13 -5.47 -8.33
CA PHE A 89 15.30 -4.01 -8.34
C PHE A 89 16.74 -3.64 -8.57
N LEU A 90 16.97 -2.72 -9.51
CA LEU A 90 18.25 -2.08 -9.76
C LEU A 90 18.07 -0.56 -9.69
N PRO A 91 18.97 0.19 -9.01
CA PRO A 91 18.88 1.64 -8.96
C PRO A 91 19.09 2.22 -10.37
N LYS A 92 18.32 3.26 -10.68
CA LYS A 92 18.47 4.07 -11.89
C LYS A 92 19.24 5.35 -11.59
N PRO A 93 19.99 5.92 -12.55
CA PRO A 93 20.68 7.19 -12.36
C PRO A 93 19.72 8.28 -11.85
N PRO A 94 20.16 9.14 -10.90
CA PRO A 94 21.55 9.29 -10.44
C PRO A 94 21.96 8.30 -9.34
N MET A 95 21.07 7.43 -8.86
CA MET A 95 21.42 6.45 -7.81
C MET A 95 22.42 5.42 -8.34
N ALA A 96 23.44 5.14 -7.54
CA ALA A 96 24.45 4.13 -7.84
C ALA A 96 24.11 2.80 -7.18
N LEU A 97 24.51 1.69 -7.81
CA LEU A 97 24.40 0.36 -7.21
C LEU A 97 25.42 0.19 -6.09
N ASP A 98 24.93 0.13 -4.85
CA ASP A 98 25.67 -0.44 -3.73
C ASP A 98 25.48 -1.96 -3.72
N LEU A 99 26.52 -2.69 -4.13
CA LEU A 99 26.48 -4.14 -4.21
C LEU A 99 26.34 -4.83 -2.84
N LYS A 100 26.81 -4.19 -1.76
CA LYS A 100 26.64 -4.73 -0.42
C LYS A 100 25.18 -4.64 -0.01
N VAL A 101 24.57 -3.45 -0.13
CA VAL A 101 23.15 -3.25 0.21
C VAL A 101 22.24 -4.13 -0.65
N PHE A 102 22.53 -4.25 -1.94
CA PHE A 102 21.84 -5.19 -2.84
C PHE A 102 21.90 -6.63 -2.32
N LYS A 103 23.09 -7.14 -1.99
CA LYS A 103 23.25 -8.51 -1.49
C LYS A 103 22.62 -8.73 -0.13
N ASP A 104 22.66 -7.74 0.76
CA ASP A 104 22.06 -7.81 2.08
C ASP A 104 20.52 -7.91 1.96
N PHE A 105 19.90 -7.17 1.04
CA PHE A 105 18.45 -7.24 0.80
C PHE A 105 18.00 -8.61 0.23
N TYR A 106 18.83 -9.22 -0.62
CA TYR A 106 18.60 -10.54 -1.20
C TYR A 106 19.32 -11.68 -0.46
N ASP A 107 19.67 -11.47 0.82
CA ASP A 107 20.35 -12.50 1.61
C ASP A 107 19.44 -13.74 1.80
N PRO A 108 19.91 -14.96 1.48
CA PRO A 108 19.07 -16.15 1.55
C PRO A 108 18.55 -16.49 2.96
N LEU A 109 19.30 -16.19 4.02
CA LEU A 109 18.88 -16.48 5.39
C LEU A 109 17.84 -15.47 5.86
N HIS A 110 18.03 -14.19 5.54
CA HIS A 110 17.04 -13.14 5.78
C HIS A 110 15.74 -13.42 5.03
N ALA A 111 15.82 -13.73 3.73
CA ALA A 111 14.66 -14.08 2.92
C ALA A 111 13.94 -15.35 3.44
N ALA A 112 14.67 -16.34 3.95
CA ALA A 112 14.07 -17.53 4.56
C ALA A 112 13.25 -17.20 5.82
N SER A 113 13.70 -16.24 6.65
CA SER A 113 12.93 -15.78 7.81
C SER A 113 11.64 -15.07 7.39
N GLY A 114 11.69 -14.22 6.36
CA GLY A 114 10.50 -13.60 5.78
C GLY A 114 9.51 -14.63 5.26
N LYS A 115 9.99 -15.61 4.48
CA LYS A 115 9.16 -16.71 3.96
C LYS A 115 8.53 -17.57 5.05
N LYS A 116 9.19 -17.71 6.20
CA LYS A 116 8.65 -18.44 7.36
C LYS A 116 7.46 -17.70 8.00
N ILE A 117 7.54 -16.39 8.17
CA ILE A 117 6.46 -15.60 8.79
C ILE A 117 5.34 -15.19 7.82
N ARG A 118 5.60 -15.26 6.50
CA ARG A 118 4.66 -14.85 5.44
C ARG A 118 3.25 -15.41 5.63
N PRO A 119 3.02 -16.73 5.85
CA PRO A 119 1.65 -17.24 5.99
C PRO A 119 0.92 -16.70 7.23
N LEU A 120 1.67 -16.34 8.28
CA LEU A 120 1.11 -15.76 9.50
C LEU A 120 0.68 -14.30 9.26
N LEU A 121 1.49 -13.53 8.53
CA LEU A 121 1.14 -12.16 8.13
C LEU A 121 -0.04 -12.14 7.14
N GLU A 122 -0.06 -13.05 6.16
CA GLU A 122 -1.20 -13.23 5.24
C GLU A 122 -2.48 -13.55 6.00
N HIS A 123 -2.41 -14.44 7.00
CA HIS A 123 -3.54 -14.75 7.87
C HIS A 123 -3.97 -13.53 8.69
N TYR A 124 -3.02 -12.81 9.29
CA TYR A 124 -3.31 -11.60 10.05
C TYR A 124 -4.03 -10.53 9.20
N LEU A 125 -3.55 -10.30 7.98
CA LEU A 125 -3.99 -9.22 7.10
C LEU A 125 -5.27 -9.50 6.31
N TYR A 126 -5.54 -10.76 5.93
CA TYR A 126 -6.63 -11.07 4.99
C TYR A 126 -7.69 -12.01 5.55
N ASN A 127 -7.51 -12.62 6.73
CA ASN A 127 -8.50 -13.56 7.23
C ASN A 127 -9.86 -12.93 7.55
N TRP A 128 -9.89 -11.63 7.89
CA TRP A 128 -11.14 -10.88 8.14
C TRP A 128 -12.07 -10.82 6.91
N LEU A 129 -11.52 -10.91 5.69
CA LEU A 129 -12.33 -10.94 4.46
C LEU A 129 -13.31 -12.13 4.41
N LYS A 130 -13.06 -13.20 5.18
CA LYS A 130 -14.02 -14.32 5.31
C LYS A 130 -15.33 -13.91 5.96
N GLU A 131 -15.28 -12.95 6.87
CA GLU A 131 -16.44 -12.45 7.60
C GLU A 131 -17.17 -11.34 6.84
N GLU A 132 -16.52 -10.71 5.85
CA GLU A 132 -17.10 -9.59 5.08
C GLU A 132 -17.58 -10.02 3.69
N VAL A 133 -16.88 -10.98 3.05
CA VAL A 133 -17.21 -11.46 1.71
C VAL A 133 -17.90 -12.82 1.80
N HIS A 134 -19.22 -12.79 1.64
CA HIS A 134 -20.07 -13.99 1.73
C HIS A 134 -20.45 -14.55 0.35
N ILE A 135 -19.90 -15.71 0.02
CA ILE A 135 -20.22 -16.43 -1.22
C ILE A 135 -21.40 -17.38 -0.97
N ASN A 136 -22.61 -16.86 -1.10
CA ASN A 136 -23.85 -17.58 -0.77
C ASN A 136 -24.49 -18.26 -1.98
N GLY A 137 -25.03 -19.46 -1.76
CA GLY A 137 -25.88 -20.17 -2.72
C GLY A 137 -25.12 -21.05 -3.73
N PRO A 138 -25.85 -21.90 -4.49
CA PRO A 138 -25.25 -22.69 -5.55
C PRO A 138 -24.89 -21.79 -6.73
N TRP A 139 -23.61 -21.76 -7.09
CA TRP A 139 -23.13 -21.01 -8.25
C TRP A 139 -23.14 -21.86 -9.52
N CYS A 140 -23.54 -21.23 -10.62
CA CYS A 140 -23.42 -21.75 -11.97
C CYS A 140 -22.86 -20.66 -12.89
N LEU A 141 -22.50 -21.06 -14.11
CA LEU A 141 -21.93 -20.15 -15.12
C LEU A 141 -22.82 -18.92 -15.35
N ASP A 142 -24.13 -19.13 -15.56
CA ASP A 142 -25.06 -18.05 -15.84
C ASP A 142 -25.18 -17.07 -14.66
N ALA A 143 -25.18 -17.59 -13.43
CA ALA A 143 -25.21 -16.77 -12.23
C ALA A 143 -23.91 -15.98 -12.04
N PHE A 144 -22.75 -16.58 -12.33
CA PHE A 144 -21.45 -15.89 -12.31
C PHE A 144 -21.45 -14.70 -13.28
N VAL A 145 -21.81 -14.94 -14.54
CA VAL A 145 -21.84 -13.89 -15.58
C VAL A 145 -22.82 -12.79 -15.20
N ALA A 146 -24.05 -13.15 -14.80
CA ALA A 146 -25.06 -12.17 -14.41
C ALA A 146 -24.63 -11.30 -13.23
N HIS A 147 -23.92 -11.90 -12.26
CA HIS A 147 -23.37 -11.17 -11.12
C HIS A 147 -22.29 -10.18 -11.54
N THR A 148 -21.28 -10.63 -12.28
CA THR A 148 -20.18 -9.77 -12.69
C THR A 148 -20.63 -8.69 -13.67
N ASP A 149 -21.53 -9.01 -14.60
CA ASP A 149 -22.08 -8.04 -15.55
C ASP A 149 -22.82 -6.92 -14.81
N LYS A 150 -23.60 -7.26 -13.78
CA LYS A 150 -24.29 -6.25 -12.98
C LYS A 150 -23.30 -5.31 -12.29
N VAL A 151 -22.25 -5.85 -11.66
CA VAL A 151 -21.25 -5.02 -10.98
C VAL A 151 -20.54 -4.09 -11.97
N LEU A 152 -20.14 -4.61 -13.12
CA LEU A 152 -19.46 -3.82 -14.17
C LEU A 152 -20.38 -2.77 -14.79
N ASP A 153 -21.66 -3.08 -14.98
CA ASP A 153 -22.68 -2.12 -15.42
C ASP A 153 -22.88 -0.99 -14.40
N ASP A 154 -22.89 -1.32 -13.11
CA ASP A 154 -23.01 -0.34 -12.04
C ASP A 154 -21.80 0.59 -12.00
N VAL A 155 -20.57 0.05 -12.16
CA VAL A 155 -19.34 0.86 -12.28
C VAL A 155 -19.40 1.76 -13.52
N ALA A 156 -19.78 1.23 -14.69
CA ALA A 156 -19.83 1.99 -15.94
C ALA A 156 -20.84 3.16 -15.93
N ARG A 157 -21.87 3.08 -15.08
CA ARG A 157 -22.91 4.13 -14.95
C ARG A 157 -22.64 5.10 -13.80
N SER A 158 -21.68 4.80 -12.93
CA SER A 158 -21.36 5.63 -11.78
C SER A 158 -20.45 6.79 -12.18
N ASP A 159 -20.66 7.95 -11.55
CA ASP A 159 -19.71 9.05 -11.65
C ASP A 159 -18.43 8.70 -10.89
N SER A 160 -17.29 9.19 -11.37
CA SER A 160 -16.00 8.95 -10.71
C SER A 160 -15.81 9.88 -9.51
N THR A 161 -15.95 9.34 -8.30
CA THR A 161 -15.63 10.04 -7.05
C THR A 161 -14.18 10.51 -7.02
N LEU A 162 -13.23 9.69 -7.48
CA LEU A 162 -11.82 10.09 -7.60
C LEU A 162 -11.66 11.37 -8.43
N HIS A 163 -12.30 11.43 -9.60
CA HIS A 163 -12.25 12.63 -10.44
C HIS A 163 -12.80 13.85 -9.69
N GLU A 164 -13.94 13.73 -9.02
CA GLU A 164 -14.53 14.81 -8.21
C GLU A 164 -13.58 15.24 -7.09
N VAL A 165 -13.09 14.32 -6.26
CA VAL A 165 -12.19 14.61 -5.13
C VAL A 165 -10.91 15.31 -5.59
N LEU A 166 -10.26 14.81 -6.65
CA LEU A 166 -9.03 15.40 -7.14
C LEU A 166 -9.24 16.80 -7.73
N THR A 167 -10.30 17.00 -8.51
CA THR A 167 -10.55 18.28 -9.20
C THR A 167 -11.17 19.35 -8.30
N THR A 168 -11.82 18.97 -7.20
CA THR A 168 -12.45 19.90 -6.25
C THR A 168 -11.63 20.14 -4.99
N SER A 169 -10.52 19.42 -4.80
CA SER A 169 -9.54 19.69 -3.74
C SER A 169 -9.10 21.17 -3.74
N ARG A 170 -8.81 21.71 -2.55
CA ARG A 170 -8.23 23.06 -2.40
C ARG A 170 -6.84 23.16 -3.06
N HIS A 171 -6.15 22.03 -3.19
CA HIS A 171 -4.85 21.91 -3.85
C HIS A 171 -4.83 20.72 -4.84
N PRO A 172 -5.47 20.85 -6.02
CA PRO A 172 -5.66 19.73 -6.96
C PRO A 172 -4.37 19.04 -7.42
N GLU A 173 -3.31 19.79 -7.71
CA GLU A 173 -2.03 19.19 -8.12
C GLU A 173 -1.41 18.34 -7.00
N ARG A 174 -1.46 18.83 -5.75
CA ARG A 174 -0.98 18.10 -4.57
C ARG A 174 -1.80 16.84 -4.34
N ALA A 175 -3.12 16.92 -4.46
CA ALA A 175 -4.01 15.77 -4.36
C ALA A 175 -3.70 14.72 -5.45
N ALA A 176 -3.48 15.16 -6.69
CA ALA A 176 -3.11 14.28 -7.79
C ALA A 176 -1.74 13.61 -7.58
N ARG A 177 -0.73 14.34 -7.09
CA ARG A 177 0.58 13.75 -6.74
C ARG A 177 0.50 12.79 -5.56
N PHE A 178 -0.36 13.05 -4.58
CA PHE A 178 -0.61 12.11 -3.49
C PHE A 178 -1.30 10.82 -4.00
N PHE A 179 -2.25 10.93 -4.93
CA PHE A 179 -2.83 9.77 -5.61
C PHE A 179 -1.76 8.98 -6.38
N MET A 180 -0.91 9.65 -7.16
CA MET A 180 0.19 8.98 -7.89
C MET A 180 1.20 8.31 -6.95
N THR A 181 1.40 8.88 -5.77
CA THR A 181 2.23 8.26 -4.72
C THR A 181 1.65 6.91 -4.31
N GLN A 182 0.34 6.78 -4.16
CA GLN A 182 -0.30 5.50 -3.82
C GLN A 182 -0.18 4.47 -4.95
N CYS A 183 -0.31 4.92 -6.20
CA CYS A 183 -0.13 4.07 -7.38
C CYS A 183 1.32 3.55 -7.54
N ALA A 184 2.32 4.32 -7.11
CA ALA A 184 3.73 4.00 -7.31
C ALA A 184 4.18 2.68 -6.64
N GLY A 185 3.48 2.24 -5.58
CA GLY A 185 3.74 0.96 -4.94
C GLY A 185 3.51 -0.26 -5.85
N ASP A 186 2.60 -0.14 -6.82
CA ASP A 186 2.28 -1.19 -7.79
C ASP A 186 2.82 -0.87 -9.18
N PHE A 187 2.49 0.30 -9.75
CA PHE A 187 2.66 0.59 -11.18
C PHE A 187 4.14 0.67 -11.60
N LEU A 188 5.06 0.97 -10.69
CA LEU A 188 6.50 0.92 -11.00
C LEU A 188 7.04 -0.53 -11.10
N SER A 189 6.30 -1.50 -10.55
CA SER A 189 6.58 -2.93 -10.54
C SER A 189 5.50 -3.73 -11.28
N GLU A 190 4.71 -3.07 -12.11
CA GLU A 190 3.46 -3.58 -12.69
C GLU A 190 3.57 -4.97 -13.31
N ALA A 191 2.49 -5.75 -13.14
CA ALA A 191 2.33 -7.13 -13.56
C ALA A 191 3.33 -8.14 -12.96
N SER A 192 4.19 -7.74 -12.02
CA SER A 192 5.13 -8.66 -11.35
C SER A 192 4.43 -9.70 -10.46
N ALA A 193 3.28 -9.36 -9.85
CA ALA A 193 2.46 -10.35 -9.15
C ALA A 193 1.84 -11.36 -10.14
N MET A 194 1.28 -10.88 -11.25
CA MET A 194 0.73 -11.69 -12.35
C MET A 194 1.75 -12.69 -12.90
N ALA A 195 3.01 -12.28 -13.04
CA ALA A 195 4.09 -13.12 -13.55
C ALA A 195 4.31 -14.43 -12.76
N ARG A 196 3.85 -14.52 -11.51
CA ARG A 196 3.92 -15.74 -10.71
C ARG A 196 2.99 -16.85 -11.23
N ASN A 197 1.84 -16.48 -11.80
CA ASN A 197 0.83 -17.43 -12.26
C ASN A 197 1.05 -17.93 -13.71
N VAL A 198 2.03 -17.40 -14.43
CA VAL A 198 2.45 -17.93 -15.74
C VAL A 198 3.54 -18.99 -15.62
N LEU A 199 4.00 -19.30 -14.41
CA LEU A 199 4.98 -20.35 -14.13
C LEU A 199 4.28 -21.71 -14.01
N GLY A 200 4.92 -22.77 -14.52
CA GLY A 200 4.42 -24.15 -14.44
C GLY A 200 3.77 -24.64 -15.72
N ASN A 201 2.80 -25.56 -15.60
CA ASN A 201 2.17 -26.25 -16.73
C ASN A 201 0.66 -26.41 -16.50
N SER A 202 -0.12 -25.37 -16.79
CA SER A 202 -1.60 -25.40 -16.73
C SER A 202 -2.27 -25.40 -18.12
N GLY A 203 -1.50 -25.75 -19.16
CA GLY A 203 -1.98 -25.90 -20.53
C GLY A 203 -2.32 -24.57 -21.19
N VAL A 204 -3.48 -24.51 -21.87
CA VAL A 204 -3.88 -23.34 -22.67
C VAL A 204 -4.07 -22.09 -21.81
N TYR A 205 -4.46 -22.26 -20.54
CA TYR A 205 -4.71 -21.16 -19.61
C TYR A 205 -3.43 -20.40 -19.24
N THR A 206 -2.29 -21.11 -19.12
CA THR A 206 -0.99 -20.46 -18.96
C THR A 206 -0.71 -19.52 -20.14
N SER A 207 -1.03 -19.96 -21.36
CA SER A 207 -0.80 -19.15 -22.57
C SER A 207 -1.73 -17.95 -22.67
N GLU A 208 -2.99 -18.05 -22.24
CA GLU A 208 -3.91 -16.90 -22.23
C GLU A 208 -3.49 -15.86 -21.17
N LEU A 209 -3.08 -16.29 -19.97
CA LEU A 209 -2.51 -15.39 -18.95
C LEU A 209 -1.21 -14.74 -19.45
N PHE A 210 -0.37 -15.49 -20.15
CA PHE A 210 0.90 -14.96 -20.66
C PHE A 210 0.72 -13.89 -21.73
N LYS A 211 -0.38 -13.90 -22.50
CA LYS A 211 -0.67 -12.83 -23.46
C LYS A 211 -0.94 -11.50 -22.77
N ILE A 212 -1.75 -11.51 -21.70
CA ILE A 212 -2.00 -10.32 -20.88
C ILE A 212 -0.66 -9.82 -20.32
N LEU A 213 0.15 -10.71 -19.73
CA LEU A 213 1.47 -10.34 -19.22
C LEU A 213 2.41 -9.74 -20.29
N ILE A 214 2.39 -10.24 -21.52
CA ILE A 214 3.19 -9.70 -22.63
C ILE A 214 2.81 -8.24 -22.91
N ASP A 215 1.51 -7.94 -22.89
CA ASP A 215 0.98 -6.60 -23.16
C ASP A 215 1.39 -5.64 -22.03
N GLU A 216 1.24 -6.03 -20.76
CA GLU A 216 1.72 -5.25 -19.60
C GLU A 216 3.24 -4.96 -19.65
N TYR A 217 4.01 -5.91 -20.20
CA TYR A 217 5.45 -5.76 -20.41
C TYR A 217 5.81 -5.01 -21.70
N GLY A 218 4.85 -4.37 -22.36
CA GLY A 218 5.06 -3.56 -23.55
C GLY A 218 5.60 -4.37 -24.72
N TYR A 219 5.20 -5.64 -24.85
CA TYR A 219 5.74 -6.58 -25.82
C TYR A 219 7.27 -6.80 -25.70
N GLY A 220 7.83 -6.58 -24.50
CA GLY A 220 9.27 -6.65 -24.26
C GLY A 220 10.06 -5.44 -24.79
N ILE A 221 9.38 -4.36 -25.18
CA ILE A 221 9.99 -3.09 -25.57
C ILE A 221 9.94 -2.16 -24.37
N ASP A 222 11.11 -1.86 -23.78
CA ASP A 222 11.24 -1.04 -22.56
C ASP A 222 10.41 0.25 -22.59
N LYS A 223 10.44 0.99 -23.71
CA LYS A 223 9.69 2.24 -23.88
C LYS A 223 8.17 2.09 -23.98
N LYS A 224 7.67 0.87 -24.16
CA LYS A 224 6.24 0.56 -24.17
C LYS A 224 5.81 -0.20 -22.91
N LYS A 225 6.75 -0.61 -22.06
CA LYS A 225 6.41 -1.26 -20.79
C LYS A 225 5.61 -0.26 -19.98
N HIS A 226 4.45 -0.69 -19.47
CA HIS A 226 3.53 0.22 -18.79
C HIS A 226 4.20 0.93 -17.59
N SER A 227 5.02 0.23 -16.81
CA SER A 227 5.85 0.86 -15.76
C SER A 227 6.77 1.99 -16.29
N THR A 228 7.35 1.86 -17.49
CA THR A 228 8.19 2.93 -18.08
C THR A 228 7.34 4.13 -18.50
N ILE A 229 6.13 3.89 -19.01
CA ILE A 229 5.17 4.95 -19.35
C ILE A 229 4.73 5.68 -18.06
N PHE A 230 4.50 4.95 -16.97
CA PHE A 230 4.21 5.51 -15.66
C PHE A 230 5.39 6.32 -15.10
N GLU A 231 6.64 5.85 -15.25
CA GLU A 231 7.83 6.62 -14.88
C GLU A 231 7.93 7.95 -15.63
N ASP A 232 7.62 7.96 -16.92
CA ASP A 232 7.64 9.18 -17.73
C ASP A 232 6.50 10.14 -17.31
N MET A 233 5.32 9.61 -16.96
CA MET A 233 4.22 10.39 -16.37
C MET A 233 4.60 11.02 -15.01
N LEU A 234 5.24 10.27 -14.10
CA LEU A 234 5.71 10.81 -12.83
C LEU A 234 6.70 11.96 -13.04
N LYS A 235 7.63 11.84 -14.00
CA LYS A 235 8.58 12.92 -14.32
C LYS A 235 7.87 14.17 -14.83
N ASP A 236 6.87 14.01 -15.69
CA ASP A 236 6.05 15.14 -16.17
C ASP A 236 5.30 15.85 -15.03
N MET A 237 4.98 15.12 -13.96
CA MET A 237 4.39 15.65 -12.72
C MET A 237 5.40 16.21 -11.72
N ASP A 238 6.69 16.27 -12.07
CA ASP A 238 7.81 16.64 -11.18
C ASP A 238 7.96 15.70 -9.96
N MET A 239 7.62 14.42 -10.14
CA MET A 239 7.75 13.37 -9.14
C MET A 239 8.94 12.45 -9.44
N SER A 240 9.48 11.84 -8.40
CA SER A 240 10.55 10.83 -8.53
C SER A 240 9.97 9.52 -9.07
N PRO A 241 10.51 8.97 -10.18
CA PRO A 241 10.08 7.70 -10.75
C PRO A 241 10.75 6.48 -10.08
N HIS A 242 11.47 6.69 -8.98
CA HIS A 242 12.33 5.67 -8.40
C HIS A 242 11.57 4.81 -7.38
N VAL A 243 11.68 3.50 -7.56
CA VAL A 243 11.22 2.49 -6.59
C VAL A 243 12.13 2.49 -5.37
N HIS A 244 11.70 2.63 -4.11
CA HIS A 244 10.39 3.10 -3.60
C HIS A 244 10.58 4.44 -2.89
N HIS A 245 10.87 5.49 -3.66
CA HIS A 245 11.21 6.83 -3.16
C HIS A 245 10.19 7.35 -2.12
N TYR A 246 8.91 7.05 -2.35
CA TYR A 246 7.79 7.47 -1.49
C TYR A 246 7.33 6.41 -0.48
N TRP A 247 8.16 5.38 -0.17
CA TRP A 247 7.80 4.25 0.71
C TRP A 247 7.06 4.65 1.99
N GLN A 248 7.50 5.72 2.65
CA GLN A 248 6.89 6.16 3.91
C GLN A 248 5.49 6.73 3.74
N PHE A 249 5.14 7.19 2.54
CA PHE A 249 3.88 7.85 2.21
C PHE A 249 2.83 6.90 1.60
N TYR A 250 3.16 5.63 1.42
CA TYR A 250 2.17 4.63 1.04
C TYR A 250 1.23 4.35 2.21
N THR A 251 -0.07 4.50 1.96
CA THR A 251 -1.10 4.21 2.95
C THR A 251 -1.30 2.70 3.11
N PRO A 252 -1.79 2.22 4.27
CA PRO A 252 -1.94 0.79 4.49
C PRO A 252 -2.94 0.13 3.54
N ALA A 253 -4.02 0.82 3.11
CA ALA A 253 -4.95 0.25 2.14
C ALA A 253 -4.34 0.16 0.73
N SER A 254 -3.55 1.15 0.32
CA SER A 254 -2.82 1.12 -0.97
C SER A 254 -1.82 -0.03 -1.03
N LEU A 255 -1.07 -0.25 0.07
CA LEU A 255 -0.22 -1.43 0.22
C LEU A 255 -1.03 -2.73 0.20
N SER A 256 -2.22 -2.74 0.80
CA SER A 256 -3.11 -3.91 0.83
C SER A 256 -3.52 -4.37 -0.56
N LEU A 257 -3.83 -3.45 -1.48
CA LEU A 257 -4.15 -3.76 -2.88
C LEU A 257 -3.01 -4.51 -3.56
N THR A 258 -1.79 -3.95 -3.48
CA THR A 258 -0.58 -4.54 -4.07
C THR A 258 -0.28 -5.91 -3.44
N ASN A 259 -0.32 -5.97 -2.11
CA ASN A 259 -0.06 -7.21 -1.36
C ASN A 259 -1.11 -8.28 -1.62
N TYR A 260 -2.37 -7.93 -1.89
CA TYR A 260 -3.42 -8.91 -2.16
C TYR A 260 -3.13 -9.66 -3.45
N PHE A 261 -2.72 -8.96 -4.51
CA PHE A 261 -2.30 -9.62 -5.76
C PHE A 261 -1.08 -10.51 -5.56
N HIS A 262 -0.09 -10.06 -4.78
CA HIS A 262 1.03 -10.92 -4.43
C HIS A 262 0.59 -12.15 -3.62
N TYR A 263 -0.32 -11.99 -2.66
CA TYR A 263 -0.87 -13.06 -1.83
C TYR A 263 -1.54 -14.16 -2.68
N VAL A 264 -2.53 -13.79 -3.50
CA VAL A 264 -3.27 -14.77 -4.31
C VAL A 264 -2.42 -15.36 -5.45
N SER A 265 -1.33 -14.70 -5.85
CA SER A 265 -0.43 -15.18 -6.91
C SER A 265 0.76 -16.00 -6.40
N ALA A 266 1.26 -15.71 -5.20
CA ALA A 266 2.33 -16.49 -4.57
C ALA A 266 1.81 -17.79 -3.95
N ASN A 267 0.50 -17.85 -3.63
CA ASN A 267 -0.16 -19.04 -3.13
C ASN A 267 -1.02 -19.66 -4.23
N HIS A 268 -0.46 -20.53 -5.08
CA HIS A 268 -1.19 -21.09 -6.24
C HIS A 268 -2.44 -21.91 -5.89
N GLY A 269 -2.67 -22.26 -4.62
CA GLY A 269 -3.97 -22.77 -4.15
C GLY A 269 -5.10 -21.76 -4.32
N GLU A 270 -4.77 -20.48 -4.42
CA GLU A 270 -5.68 -19.33 -4.61
C GLU A 270 -5.77 -18.90 -6.09
N LEU A 271 -5.29 -19.72 -7.03
CA LEU A 271 -5.26 -19.37 -8.47
C LEU A 271 -6.61 -18.87 -8.99
N PHE A 272 -7.71 -19.53 -8.61
CA PHE A 272 -9.04 -19.11 -9.06
C PHE A 272 -9.48 -17.79 -8.42
N ARG A 273 -9.05 -17.49 -7.18
CA ARG A 273 -9.25 -16.16 -6.59
C ARG A 273 -8.45 -15.10 -7.34
N TYR A 274 -7.19 -15.37 -7.68
CA TYR A 274 -6.41 -14.48 -8.53
C TYR A 274 -7.12 -14.16 -9.85
N ILE A 275 -7.63 -15.18 -10.56
CA ILE A 275 -8.33 -14.98 -11.83
C ILE A 275 -9.59 -14.13 -11.65
N GLY A 276 -10.32 -14.33 -10.54
CA GLY A 276 -11.46 -13.51 -10.16
C GLY A 276 -11.11 -12.04 -9.94
N ALA A 277 -10.08 -11.79 -9.13
CA ALA A 277 -9.58 -10.45 -8.84
C ALA A 277 -9.06 -9.75 -10.10
N MET A 278 -8.23 -10.45 -10.89
CA MET A 278 -7.75 -9.97 -12.19
C MET A 278 -8.90 -9.60 -13.12
N TYR A 279 -9.95 -10.44 -13.20
CA TYR A 279 -11.09 -10.12 -14.04
C TYR A 279 -11.82 -8.84 -13.61
N TYR A 280 -12.02 -8.62 -12.30
CA TYR A 280 -12.56 -7.36 -11.82
C TYR A 280 -11.69 -6.18 -12.26
N THR A 281 -10.38 -6.26 -12.04
CA THR A 281 -9.42 -5.20 -12.37
C THR A 281 -9.41 -4.88 -13.85
N GLU A 282 -9.17 -5.87 -14.72
CA GLU A 282 -9.13 -5.69 -16.18
C GLU A 282 -10.46 -5.14 -16.73
N ALA A 283 -11.59 -5.59 -16.19
CA ALA A 283 -12.90 -5.16 -16.67
C ALA A 283 -13.29 -3.75 -16.19
N THR A 284 -12.77 -3.31 -15.04
CA THR A 284 -13.04 -1.98 -14.48
C THR A 284 -12.00 -0.93 -14.89
N LEU A 285 -10.73 -1.30 -15.08
CA LEU A 285 -9.64 -0.40 -15.49
C LEU A 285 -9.99 0.36 -16.77
N ALA A 286 -10.56 -0.31 -17.77
CA ALA A 286 -11.00 0.33 -19.01
C ALA A 286 -11.96 1.52 -18.80
N LEU A 287 -12.74 1.49 -17.72
CA LEU A 287 -13.70 2.53 -17.34
C LEU A 287 -13.05 3.58 -16.44
N THR A 288 -12.33 3.15 -15.41
CA THR A 288 -11.78 4.03 -14.38
C THR A 288 -10.60 4.87 -14.88
N THR A 289 -9.75 4.31 -15.75
CA THR A 289 -8.56 4.99 -16.30
C THR A 289 -8.94 6.16 -17.22
N GLN A 290 -10.09 6.12 -17.89
CA GLN A 290 -10.61 7.27 -18.63
C GLN A 290 -10.90 8.46 -17.70
N HIS A 291 -11.45 8.19 -16.52
CA HIS A 291 -11.71 9.22 -15.52
C HIS A 291 -10.42 9.75 -14.90
N GLN A 292 -9.45 8.88 -14.62
CA GLN A 292 -8.12 9.25 -14.12
C GLN A 292 -7.38 10.13 -15.13
N SER A 293 -7.30 9.71 -16.40
CA SER A 293 -6.74 10.49 -17.51
C SER A 293 -7.38 11.87 -17.61
N ARG A 294 -8.72 11.95 -17.57
CA ARG A 294 -9.45 13.24 -17.62
C ARG A 294 -9.15 14.12 -16.41
N ALA A 295 -9.08 13.56 -15.20
CA ALA A 295 -8.77 14.32 -13.98
C ALA A 295 -7.37 14.93 -14.07
N ILE A 296 -6.35 14.13 -14.42
CA ILE A 296 -4.97 14.61 -14.55
C ILE A 296 -4.85 15.66 -15.67
N LYS A 297 -5.45 15.44 -16.84
CA LYS A 297 -5.48 16.43 -17.92
C LYS A 297 -6.12 17.75 -17.47
N THR A 298 -7.18 17.69 -16.67
CA THR A 298 -7.85 18.88 -16.13
C THR A 298 -6.96 19.61 -15.13
N ILE A 299 -6.37 18.89 -14.19
CA ILE A 299 -5.56 19.46 -13.10
C ILE A 299 -4.28 20.12 -13.62
N PHE A 300 -3.61 19.46 -14.57
CA PHE A 300 -2.35 19.94 -15.13
C PHE A 300 -2.52 20.66 -16.49
N ASN A 301 -3.73 21.06 -16.86
CA ASN A 301 -4.01 21.76 -18.12
C ASN A 301 -3.42 21.07 -19.37
N GLY A 302 -3.36 19.74 -19.36
CA GLY A 302 -2.82 18.92 -20.44
C GLY A 302 -1.29 18.93 -20.60
N THR A 303 -0.52 19.47 -19.64
CA THR A 303 0.95 19.46 -19.73
C THR A 303 1.59 18.14 -19.32
N VAL A 304 0.87 17.32 -18.56
CA VAL A 304 1.30 15.98 -18.13
C VAL A 304 0.80 14.94 -19.12
N SER A 305 1.68 14.06 -19.60
CA SER A 305 1.27 12.91 -20.40
C SER A 305 0.43 11.95 -19.55
N THR A 306 -0.73 11.54 -20.06
CA THR A 306 -1.57 10.51 -19.45
C THR A 306 -1.56 9.21 -20.26
N GLU A 307 -0.51 8.99 -21.06
CA GLU A 307 -0.37 7.82 -21.93
C GLU A 307 -0.56 6.50 -21.16
N TYR A 308 -0.07 6.43 -19.91
CA TYR A 308 -0.27 5.26 -19.04
C TYR A 308 -1.76 4.92 -18.89
N PHE A 309 -2.59 5.89 -18.52
CA PHE A 309 -4.03 5.68 -18.37
C PHE A 309 -4.76 5.52 -19.72
N ASP A 310 -4.32 6.26 -20.74
CA ASP A 310 -4.94 6.20 -22.06
C ASP A 310 -4.72 4.82 -22.71
N GLU A 311 -3.54 4.21 -22.54
CA GLU A 311 -3.23 2.86 -23.04
C GLU A 311 -4.14 1.80 -22.40
N HIS A 312 -4.29 1.81 -21.08
CA HIS A 312 -5.20 0.94 -20.34
C HIS A 312 -6.67 1.14 -20.76
N SER A 313 -7.08 2.39 -21.02
CA SER A 313 -8.45 2.65 -21.49
C SER A 313 -8.77 2.03 -22.87
N HIS A 314 -7.74 1.87 -23.72
CA HIS A 314 -7.87 1.30 -25.06
C HIS A 314 -7.68 -0.23 -25.07
N ILE A 315 -6.70 -0.74 -24.32
CA ILE A 315 -6.31 -2.15 -24.30
C ILE A 315 -7.23 -2.97 -23.38
N ASP A 316 -7.65 -2.45 -22.23
CA ASP A 316 -8.26 -3.30 -21.20
C ASP A 316 -9.71 -3.70 -21.54
N VAL A 317 -10.39 -2.98 -22.44
CA VAL A 317 -11.65 -3.46 -23.04
C VAL A 317 -11.45 -4.82 -23.72
N HIS A 318 -10.25 -5.05 -24.27
CA HIS A 318 -9.83 -6.32 -24.81
C HIS A 318 -9.47 -7.31 -23.70
N HIS A 319 -8.68 -6.91 -22.70
CA HIS A 319 -8.25 -7.80 -21.61
C HIS A 319 -9.41 -8.31 -20.76
N GLY A 320 -10.33 -7.47 -20.30
CA GLY A 320 -11.50 -7.92 -19.53
C GLY A 320 -12.34 -8.93 -20.32
N ARG A 321 -12.52 -8.70 -21.62
CA ARG A 321 -13.19 -9.65 -22.52
C ARG A 321 -12.37 -10.93 -22.71
N MET A 322 -11.05 -10.85 -22.85
CA MET A 322 -10.16 -12.00 -22.97
C MET A 322 -10.18 -12.84 -21.69
N ALA A 323 -10.04 -12.21 -20.52
CA ALA A 323 -10.12 -12.85 -19.22
C ALA A 323 -11.43 -13.63 -19.09
N LEU A 324 -12.57 -13.04 -19.44
CA LEU A 324 -13.84 -13.76 -19.43
C LEU A 324 -13.87 -14.91 -20.47
N GLN A 325 -13.69 -14.57 -21.75
CA GLN A 325 -14.02 -15.46 -22.88
C GLN A 325 -12.96 -16.54 -23.15
N ARG A 326 -11.69 -16.25 -22.86
CA ARG A 326 -10.54 -17.14 -23.15
C ARG A 326 -10.03 -17.87 -21.92
N LEU A 327 -10.25 -17.31 -20.72
CA LEU A 327 -9.76 -17.89 -19.47
C LEU A 327 -10.93 -18.43 -18.62
N ILE A 328 -11.79 -17.57 -18.11
CA ILE A 328 -12.81 -17.94 -17.11
C ILE A 328 -13.86 -18.92 -17.66
N LEU A 329 -14.57 -18.58 -18.75
CA LEU A 329 -15.63 -19.46 -19.27
C LEU A 329 -15.08 -20.84 -19.68
N PRO A 330 -13.94 -20.93 -20.39
CA PRO A 330 -13.31 -22.22 -20.68
C PRO A 330 -12.89 -23.01 -19.44
N MET A 331 -12.33 -22.34 -18.42
CA MET A 331 -11.95 -22.99 -17.15
C MET A 331 -13.15 -23.55 -16.41
N ILE A 332 -14.26 -22.80 -16.32
CA ILE A 332 -15.51 -23.31 -15.71
C ILE A 332 -16.04 -24.51 -16.50
N LYS A 333 -15.99 -24.46 -17.84
CA LYS A 333 -16.41 -25.58 -18.68
C LYS A 333 -15.54 -26.83 -18.47
N GLN A 334 -14.23 -26.67 -18.28
CA GLN A 334 -13.31 -27.78 -18.11
C GLN A 334 -13.31 -28.35 -16.68
N PHE A 335 -13.29 -27.49 -15.66
CA PHE A 335 -13.14 -27.88 -14.25
C PHE A 335 -14.46 -27.93 -13.48
N GLY A 336 -15.55 -27.49 -14.10
CA GLY A 336 -16.90 -27.50 -13.54
C GLY A 336 -17.15 -26.34 -12.57
N ASN A 337 -18.36 -26.30 -12.02
CA ASN A 337 -18.80 -25.21 -11.14
C ASN A 337 -18.05 -25.10 -9.81
N ALA A 338 -17.21 -26.09 -9.47
CA ALA A 338 -16.46 -26.13 -8.22
C ALA A 338 -15.47 -24.95 -8.06
N ILE A 339 -15.02 -24.35 -9.17
CA ILE A 339 -14.07 -23.22 -9.14
C ILE A 339 -14.77 -21.86 -9.01
N ILE A 340 -16.08 -21.79 -9.27
CA ILE A 340 -16.82 -20.53 -9.33
C ILE A 340 -16.81 -19.78 -7.99
N PRO A 341 -16.96 -20.45 -6.82
CA PRO A 341 -16.89 -19.75 -5.54
C PRO A 341 -15.58 -18.98 -5.33
N ASP A 342 -14.43 -19.55 -5.72
CA ASP A 342 -13.15 -18.86 -5.60
C ASP A 342 -13.01 -17.72 -6.62
N LEU A 343 -13.49 -17.90 -7.86
CA LEU A 343 -13.54 -16.81 -8.85
C LEU A 343 -14.32 -15.60 -8.31
N ILE A 344 -15.48 -15.84 -7.70
CA ILE A 344 -16.31 -14.75 -7.16
C ILE A 344 -15.68 -14.17 -5.91
N ARG A 345 -15.10 -15.02 -5.07
CA ARG A 345 -14.41 -14.57 -3.86
C ARG A 345 -13.28 -13.62 -4.19
N GLY A 346 -12.42 -13.94 -5.16
CA GLY A 346 -11.36 -13.03 -5.58
C GLY A 346 -11.90 -11.72 -6.18
N PHE A 347 -12.96 -11.81 -6.98
CA PHE A 347 -13.63 -10.65 -7.57
C PHE A 347 -14.18 -9.70 -6.49
N GLU A 348 -14.92 -10.22 -5.50
CA GLU A 348 -15.52 -9.41 -4.43
C GLU A 348 -14.52 -8.97 -3.35
N GLU A 349 -13.54 -9.81 -2.99
CA GLU A 349 -12.49 -9.43 -2.04
C GLU A 349 -11.68 -8.26 -2.58
N PHE A 350 -11.26 -8.30 -3.84
CA PHE A 350 -10.48 -7.19 -4.41
C PHE A 350 -11.32 -5.92 -4.58
N ARG A 351 -12.60 -6.05 -4.97
CA ARG A 351 -13.54 -4.92 -5.00
C ARG A 351 -13.67 -4.24 -3.63
N LEU A 352 -13.88 -5.02 -2.56
CA LEU A 352 -13.98 -4.47 -1.20
C LEU A 352 -12.70 -3.75 -0.78
N LEU A 353 -11.53 -4.34 -1.08
CA LEU A 353 -10.25 -3.71 -0.78
C LEU A 353 -10.06 -2.40 -1.56
N GLN A 354 -10.53 -2.33 -2.81
CA GLN A 354 -10.51 -1.10 -3.62
C GLN A 354 -11.38 -0.03 -3.01
N ASP A 355 -12.61 -0.36 -2.60
CA ASP A 355 -13.53 0.59 -1.95
C ASP A 355 -12.89 1.18 -0.68
N ILE A 356 -12.23 0.36 0.13
CA ILE A 356 -11.50 0.80 1.34
C ILE A 356 -10.32 1.71 1.01
N ALA A 357 -9.54 1.37 -0.03
CA ALA A 357 -8.40 2.18 -0.44
C ALA A 357 -8.82 3.55 -0.99
N ASP A 358 -9.91 3.58 -1.74
CA ASP A 358 -10.52 4.82 -2.24
C ASP A 358 -10.99 5.70 -1.07
N GLU A 359 -11.74 5.15 -0.12
CA GLU A 359 -12.20 5.87 1.08
C GLU A 359 -11.02 6.44 1.89
N GLU A 360 -9.96 5.65 2.09
CA GLU A 360 -8.75 6.08 2.79
C GLU A 360 -8.03 7.20 2.04
N LEU A 361 -7.87 7.09 0.71
CA LEU A 361 -7.26 8.12 -0.12
C LEU A 361 -8.04 9.44 -0.03
N TYR A 362 -9.37 9.38 -0.15
CA TYR A 362 -10.23 10.56 -0.08
C TYR A 362 -10.19 11.22 1.30
N ALA A 363 -10.16 10.42 2.37
CA ALA A 363 -10.00 10.92 3.73
C ALA A 363 -8.68 11.67 3.92
N HIS A 364 -7.57 11.14 3.40
CA HIS A 364 -6.27 11.82 3.44
C HIS A 364 -6.30 13.14 2.65
N ILE A 365 -6.82 13.15 1.41
CA ILE A 365 -6.91 14.37 0.60
C ILE A 365 -7.73 15.44 1.33
N LYS A 366 -8.87 15.07 1.92
CA LYS A 366 -9.68 15.99 2.70
C LYS A 366 -8.92 16.53 3.91
N TRP A 367 -8.27 15.66 4.68
CA TRP A 367 -7.47 16.07 5.84
C TRP A 367 -6.33 17.01 5.45
N HIS A 368 -5.65 16.76 4.32
CA HIS A 368 -4.61 17.63 3.79
C HIS A 368 -5.13 19.04 3.43
N ASP A 369 -6.37 19.12 2.92
CA ASP A 369 -7.01 20.39 2.59
C ASP A 369 -7.51 21.14 3.82
N GLU A 370 -7.87 20.42 4.89
CA GLU A 370 -8.40 20.94 6.15
C GLU A 370 -7.33 21.06 7.26
N LEU A 371 -6.03 20.95 6.92
CA LEU A 371 -4.96 20.86 7.91
C LEU A 371 -4.88 22.10 8.82
N ASP A 372 -5.11 23.30 8.27
CA ASP A 372 -5.13 24.54 9.07
C ASP A 372 -6.32 24.60 10.03
N GLU A 373 -7.48 24.07 9.62
CA GLU A 373 -8.63 23.91 10.50
C GLU A 373 -8.34 22.94 11.66
N HIS A 374 -7.65 21.83 11.38
CA HIS A 374 -7.23 20.89 12.42
C HIS A 374 -6.19 21.48 13.38
N ARG A 375 -5.33 22.40 12.92
CA ARG A 375 -4.43 23.17 13.79
C ARG A 375 -5.20 24.16 14.67
N ALA A 376 -6.18 24.86 14.11
CA ALA A 376 -7.04 25.75 14.90
C ALA A 376 -7.87 24.97 15.94
N GLN A 377 -8.35 23.78 15.58
CA GLN A 377 -9.03 22.86 16.49
C GLN A 377 -8.12 22.42 17.64
N ALA A 378 -6.84 22.11 17.35
CA ALA A 378 -5.88 21.74 18.38
C ALA A 378 -5.73 22.82 19.45
N SER A 379 -5.60 24.09 19.04
CA SER A 379 -5.55 25.23 19.97
C SER A 379 -6.80 25.34 20.85
N ALA A 380 -7.98 25.00 20.31
CA ALA A 380 -9.22 25.04 21.06
C ALA A 380 -9.36 23.89 22.08
N LEU A 381 -8.74 22.73 21.81
CA LEU A 381 -8.79 21.53 22.64
C LEU A 381 -7.67 21.44 23.67
N GLN A 382 -6.58 22.20 23.51
CA GLN A 382 -5.44 22.11 24.41
C GLN A 382 -5.82 22.32 25.88
N GLY A 383 -5.35 21.41 26.74
CA GLY A 383 -5.61 21.42 28.17
C GLY A 383 -7.01 20.98 28.62
N ARG A 384 -7.87 20.52 27.70
CA ARG A 384 -9.22 20.00 28.07
C ARG A 384 -9.22 18.57 28.62
N LYS A 385 -8.23 17.76 28.25
CA LYS A 385 -8.02 16.39 28.73
C LYS A 385 -6.60 16.24 29.31
N PRO A 386 -6.37 15.29 30.23
CA PRO A 386 -5.03 14.94 30.67
C PRO A 386 -4.18 14.44 29.49
N VAL A 387 -2.91 14.78 29.49
CA VAL A 387 -1.94 14.30 28.51
C VAL A 387 -1.68 12.80 28.72
N ASP A 388 -1.73 12.02 27.65
CA ASP A 388 -1.43 10.58 27.69
C ASP A 388 0.08 10.32 27.63
N LEU A 389 0.79 11.06 26.78
CA LEU A 389 2.23 10.87 26.56
C LEU A 389 2.94 12.22 26.40
N THR A 390 4.11 12.34 27.04
CA THR A 390 5.05 13.46 26.86
C THR A 390 6.37 12.91 26.34
N ILE A 391 6.84 13.43 25.22
CA ILE A 391 8.05 12.98 24.54
C ILE A 391 9.02 14.14 24.44
N THR A 392 10.31 13.87 24.63
CA THR A 392 11.39 14.84 24.38
C THR A 392 12.43 14.21 23.49
N GLU A 393 12.67 14.83 22.34
CA GLU A 393 13.54 14.31 21.28
C GLU A 393 14.61 15.34 20.90
N PRO A 394 15.81 14.88 20.52
CA PRO A 394 16.90 15.74 20.08
C PRO A 394 16.70 16.21 18.63
N GLU A 395 17.53 17.19 18.22
CA GLU A 395 17.59 17.66 16.84
C GLU A 395 17.79 16.50 15.84
N HIS A 396 17.10 16.60 14.70
CA HIS A 396 17.11 15.64 13.60
C HIS A 396 16.50 14.27 13.91
N GLU A 397 15.97 14.03 15.11
CA GLU A 397 15.15 12.84 15.36
C GLU A 397 13.97 12.86 14.38
N LEU A 398 13.76 11.74 13.71
CA LEU A 398 12.75 11.56 12.68
C LEU A 398 11.82 10.46 13.14
N SER A 399 10.53 10.75 13.30
CA SER A 399 9.50 9.73 13.45
C SER A 399 8.93 9.43 12.07
N VAL A 400 9.30 8.28 11.51
CA VAL A 400 8.80 7.83 10.19
C VAL A 400 7.28 7.72 10.19
N LEU A 401 6.69 7.86 9.02
CA LEU A 401 5.24 7.95 8.89
C LEU A 401 4.53 6.71 9.44
N HIS A 402 3.51 6.93 10.26
CA HIS A 402 2.70 5.94 10.96
C HIS A 402 1.27 6.44 11.15
N THR A 403 0.39 5.57 11.67
CA THR A 403 -1.02 5.84 11.94
C THR A 403 -1.38 5.54 13.39
N HIS A 404 -2.51 6.06 13.86
CA HIS A 404 -3.04 5.76 15.19
C HIS A 404 -4.50 5.31 15.13
N PRO A 405 -4.94 4.46 16.08
CA PRO A 405 -6.30 3.92 16.11
C PRO A 405 -7.35 4.90 16.64
N ASN A 406 -6.94 6.08 17.12
CA ASN A 406 -7.81 7.11 17.69
C ASN A 406 -7.49 8.47 17.06
N ASP A 407 -8.40 9.43 17.22
CA ASP A 407 -8.08 10.83 16.99
C ASP A 407 -7.10 11.30 18.08
N GLU A 408 -6.08 12.05 17.67
CA GLU A 408 -5.03 12.53 18.57
C GLU A 408 -4.90 14.05 18.51
N LEU A 409 -4.72 14.66 19.67
CA LEU A 409 -4.22 16.02 19.82
C LEU A 409 -2.71 15.95 19.99
N PHE A 410 -1.97 16.43 19.00
CA PHE A 410 -0.53 16.61 19.04
C PHE A 410 -0.20 18.07 19.38
N TRP A 411 0.63 18.31 20.39
CA TRP A 411 0.94 19.67 20.86
C TRP A 411 2.41 19.88 21.21
N VAL A 412 3.01 20.96 20.74
CA VAL A 412 4.42 21.29 21.03
C VAL A 412 4.51 22.17 22.27
N GLU A 413 5.13 21.65 23.33
CA GLU A 413 5.34 22.36 24.59
C GLU A 413 6.56 23.29 24.51
N SER A 414 7.64 22.82 23.90
CA SER A 414 8.88 23.60 23.70
C SER A 414 9.66 23.11 22.48
N GLY A 415 10.47 24.00 21.89
CA GLY A 415 11.22 23.69 20.67
C GLY A 415 10.39 23.86 19.41
N GLU A 416 10.86 23.24 18.32
CA GLU A 416 10.25 23.26 17.01
C GLU A 416 10.41 21.89 16.32
N LEU A 417 9.44 21.54 15.48
CA LEU A 417 9.50 20.37 14.60
C LEU A 417 8.74 20.63 13.29
N ASP A 418 9.09 19.86 12.27
CA ASP A 418 8.30 19.76 11.04
C ASP A 418 7.34 18.57 11.18
N PHE A 419 6.05 18.85 11.14
CA PHE A 419 4.98 17.85 11.02
C PHE A 419 4.77 17.53 9.54
N VAL A 420 4.72 16.27 9.16
CA VAL A 420 4.64 15.82 7.77
C VAL A 420 3.39 14.97 7.58
N ALA A 421 2.49 15.42 6.70
CA ALA A 421 1.23 14.74 6.38
C ALA A 421 1.29 14.02 5.01
N SER A 422 2.00 14.60 4.05
CA SER A 422 2.18 14.02 2.72
C SER A 422 3.50 14.49 2.10
N PRO A 423 3.94 13.96 0.94
CA PRO A 423 5.21 14.35 0.32
C PRO A 423 5.36 15.87 0.16
N GLU A 424 4.28 16.56 -0.25
CA GLU A 424 4.27 18.00 -0.50
C GLU A 424 3.56 18.80 0.60
N LEU A 425 3.27 18.18 1.75
CA LEU A 425 2.61 18.86 2.87
C LEU A 425 3.36 18.61 4.18
N SER A 426 4.16 19.62 4.54
CA SER A 426 4.76 19.73 5.86
C SER A 426 4.48 21.10 6.48
N VAL A 427 4.28 21.13 7.78
CA VAL A 427 4.02 22.33 8.56
C VAL A 427 4.99 22.40 9.74
N ARG A 428 5.69 23.53 9.88
CA ARG A 428 6.48 23.85 11.06
C ARG A 428 5.56 24.12 12.24
N LEU A 429 5.70 23.34 13.31
CA LEU A 429 5.05 23.57 14.59
C LEU A 429 6.07 24.08 15.61
N LYS A 430 5.71 25.13 16.34
CA LYS A 430 6.51 25.75 17.40
C LYS A 430 5.84 25.58 18.76
N ALA A 431 6.58 25.88 19.83
CA ALA A 431 6.03 25.96 21.17
C ALA A 431 4.69 26.73 21.22
N GLY A 432 3.64 26.09 21.73
CA GLY A 432 2.28 26.64 21.78
C GLY A 432 1.43 26.39 20.54
N GLU A 433 1.89 25.57 19.60
CA GLU A 433 1.15 25.15 18.42
C GLU A 433 0.92 23.63 18.43
N GLY A 434 -0.08 23.17 17.68
CA GLY A 434 -0.42 21.77 17.59
C GLY A 434 -1.34 21.47 16.41
N VAL A 435 -1.71 20.21 16.26
CA VAL A 435 -2.59 19.70 15.21
C VAL A 435 -3.44 18.55 15.74
N VAL A 436 -4.70 18.50 15.32
CA VAL A 436 -5.55 17.31 15.50
C VAL A 436 -5.28 16.36 14.35
N ILE A 437 -4.95 15.12 14.69
CA ILE A 437 -4.65 14.04 13.76
C ILE A 437 -5.83 13.06 13.83
N PRO A 438 -6.69 13.00 12.80
CA PRO A 438 -7.77 12.02 12.76
C PRO A 438 -7.24 10.58 12.76
N LYS A 439 -8.04 9.67 13.31
CA LYS A 439 -7.82 8.23 13.29
C LYS A 439 -7.40 7.75 11.91
N GLY A 440 -6.34 6.95 11.84
CA GLY A 440 -5.85 6.33 10.61
C GLY A 440 -5.06 7.25 9.67
N MET A 441 -4.95 8.55 9.95
CA MET A 441 -4.19 9.46 9.09
C MET A 441 -2.68 9.23 9.22
N LEU A 442 -2.04 8.98 8.08
CA LEU A 442 -0.62 8.75 7.96
C LEU A 442 0.15 10.07 8.17
N HIS A 443 1.06 10.09 9.14
CA HIS A 443 1.85 11.29 9.45
C HIS A 443 3.17 10.95 10.12
N GLY A 444 4.10 11.90 10.10
CA GLY A 444 5.41 11.80 10.74
C GLY A 444 5.92 13.15 11.24
N THR A 445 7.06 13.13 11.91
CA THR A 445 7.67 14.35 12.47
C THR A 445 9.19 14.34 12.28
N ARG A 446 9.77 15.53 12.16
CA ARG A 446 11.23 15.71 12.22
C ARG A 446 11.56 16.87 13.15
N ILE A 447 12.40 16.62 14.15
CA ILE A 447 12.83 17.65 15.08
C ILE A 447 13.86 18.56 14.40
N VAL A 448 13.66 19.87 14.55
CA VAL A 448 14.50 20.90 13.88
C VAL A 448 15.17 21.85 14.87
N SER A 449 14.73 21.89 16.12
CA SER A 449 15.42 22.58 17.21
C SER A 449 16.39 21.63 17.95
N PRO A 450 17.37 22.14 18.70
CA PRO A 450 18.32 21.34 19.48
C PRO A 450 17.67 20.28 20.40
N SER A 451 16.48 20.60 20.90
CA SER A 451 15.60 19.73 21.67
C SER A 451 14.17 20.19 21.42
N CYS A 452 13.23 19.25 21.35
CA CYS A 452 11.80 19.54 21.27
C CYS A 452 11.04 18.65 22.24
N THR A 453 10.09 19.23 22.98
CA THR A 453 9.18 18.51 23.86
C THR A 453 7.76 18.70 23.34
N TYR A 454 7.05 17.61 23.13
CA TYR A 454 5.66 17.62 22.68
C TYR A 454 4.82 16.59 23.45
N THR A 455 3.52 16.78 23.40
CA THR A 455 2.52 15.95 24.08
C THR A 455 1.53 15.38 23.08
N VAL A 456 1.03 14.19 23.39
CA VAL A 456 0.00 13.49 22.62
C VAL A 456 -1.14 13.14 23.56
N THR A 457 -2.37 13.41 23.13
CA THR A 457 -3.60 13.12 23.89
C THR A 457 -4.66 12.53 22.98
N ALA A 458 -5.22 11.37 23.32
CA ALA A 458 -6.35 10.77 22.62
C ALA A 458 -7.64 11.55 22.91
N ILE A 459 -8.33 12.00 21.85
CA ILE A 459 -9.48 12.92 21.96
C ILE A 459 -10.82 12.31 21.60
#